data_AF-K5WMB1-F1
#
_entry.id   AF-K5WMB1-F1
#
_cell.length_a   1.000
_cell.length_b   1.000
_cell.length_c   1.000
_cell.angle_alpha   90.00
_cell.angle_beta   90.00
_cell.angle_gamma   90.00
#
_symmetry.space_group_name_H-M   'P 1'
#
loop_
_entity.id
_entity.type
_entity.pdbx_description
1 polymer ?
#
loop_
_entity_poly.entity_id
_entity_poly.type
_entity_poly.pdbx_seq_one_letter_code
_entity_poly.pdbx_strand_id
1 'polypeptide(L)'
;MPLVHIRDGPTLLPHTTPGYTITETLQSSYMLLIVQAADGYALGTACFDDGESIPPTPHRDAQFHVETGQVRIESSGTFGVGPKLLKMQAPSWATSSKGGQTRKHSQSIRRVFIYTHETN
;
A
#
# COMPACT_ATOMS: atom_id res chain seq x y z
N MET A 1 -0.78 28.18 -0.63
CA MET A 1 -0.33 26.77 -0.69
C MET A 1 -1.39 25.98 -1.42
N PRO A 2 -1.06 25.24 -2.49
CA PRO A 2 -2.02 24.37 -3.17
C PRO A 2 -2.34 23.13 -2.32
N LEU A 3 -3.58 22.67 -2.42
CA LEU A 3 -4.05 21.45 -1.75
C LEU A 3 -3.84 20.25 -2.67
N VAL A 4 -3.27 19.18 -2.14
CA VAL A 4 -3.06 17.91 -2.85
C VAL A 4 -4.12 16.92 -2.42
N HIS A 5 -4.82 16.34 -3.38
CA HIS A 5 -5.81 15.30 -3.17
C HIS A 5 -5.42 14.03 -3.92
N ILE A 6 -5.77 12.88 -3.34
CA ILE A 6 -5.65 11.57 -3.98
C ILE A 6 -7.06 11.13 -4.35
N ARG A 7 -7.28 10.73 -5.60
CA ARG A 7 -8.53 10.12 -6.04
C ARG A 7 -8.77 8.80 -5.31
N ASP A 8 -10.02 8.40 -5.15
CA ASP A 8 -10.37 7.06 -4.66
C ASP A 8 -10.02 5.94 -5.64
N GLY A 9 -9.84 4.72 -5.12
CA GLY A 9 -9.44 3.53 -5.87
C GLY A 9 -7.94 3.16 -5.91
N PRO A 10 -6.95 3.99 -5.52
CA PRO A 10 -5.55 3.57 -5.54
C PRO A 10 -5.08 2.99 -4.21
N THR A 11 -4.05 2.13 -4.31
CA THR A 11 -3.09 1.93 -3.22
C THR A 11 -1.75 2.56 -3.58
N LEU A 12 -1.04 3.07 -2.58
CA LEU A 12 0.29 3.67 -2.72
C LEU A 12 1.23 3.04 -1.69
N LEU A 13 2.49 2.85 -2.05
CA LEU A 13 3.51 2.25 -1.18
C LEU A 13 4.65 3.23 -0.84
N PRO A 14 4.38 4.34 -0.12
CA PRO A 14 5.43 5.25 0.31
C PRO A 14 6.34 4.64 1.39
N HIS A 15 7.55 5.19 1.50
CA HIS A 15 8.39 5.02 2.68
C HIS A 15 7.76 5.71 3.91
N THR A 16 7.93 5.10 5.09
CA THR A 16 7.35 5.59 6.34
C THR A 16 8.00 6.88 6.86
N THR A 17 9.28 7.07 6.55
CA THR A 17 10.07 8.21 6.99
C THR A 17 10.91 8.69 5.79
N PRO A 18 10.73 9.94 5.33
CA PRO A 18 11.60 10.50 4.31
C PRO A 18 12.99 10.81 4.89
N GLY A 19 14.02 10.57 4.09
CA GLY A 19 15.38 11.06 4.34
C GLY A 19 15.66 12.34 3.55
N TYR A 20 16.81 12.96 3.79
CA TYR A 20 17.26 14.09 2.98
C TYR A 20 17.78 13.63 1.61
N THR A 21 18.23 12.37 1.53
CA THR A 21 18.65 11.71 0.29
C THR A 21 17.80 10.48 -0.02
N ILE A 22 17.86 9.98 -1.26
CA ILE A 22 17.23 8.72 -1.62
C ILE A 22 17.88 7.54 -0.89
N THR A 23 19.20 7.55 -0.70
CA THR A 23 19.92 6.51 0.05
C THR A 23 19.41 6.39 1.48
N GLU A 24 19.15 7.53 2.14
CA GLU A 24 18.55 7.56 3.48
C GLU A 24 17.07 7.12 3.46
N THR A 25 16.30 7.59 2.47
CA THR A 25 14.88 7.24 2.35
C THR A 25 14.67 5.74 2.12
N LEU A 26 15.52 5.12 1.31
CA LEU A 26 15.47 3.68 0.98
C LEU A 26 15.72 2.77 2.19
N GLN A 27 16.30 3.28 3.29
CA GLN A 27 16.46 2.53 4.52
C GLN A 27 15.16 2.44 5.34
N SER A 28 14.16 3.27 5.02
CA SER A 28 12.89 3.31 5.73
C SER A 28 11.96 2.17 5.31
N SER A 29 11.21 1.62 6.26
CA SER A 29 10.12 0.68 5.99
C SER A 29 9.05 1.30 5.10
N TYR A 30 8.25 0.46 4.45
CA TYR A 30 7.10 0.88 3.67
C TYR A 30 5.83 1.01 4.52
N MET A 31 4.94 1.89 4.10
CA MET A 31 3.52 1.90 4.48
C MET A 31 2.69 1.67 3.22
N LEU A 32 1.66 0.83 3.32
CA LEU A 32 0.64 0.75 2.27
C LEU A 32 -0.50 1.71 2.61
N LEU A 33 -0.60 2.81 1.87
CA LEU A 33 -1.73 3.73 1.92
C LEU A 33 -2.83 3.22 1.00
N ILE A 34 -4.01 2.95 1.54
CA ILE A 34 -5.14 2.36 0.82
C ILE A 34 -6.25 3.40 0.73
N VAL A 35 -6.51 3.93 -0.45
CA VAL A 35 -7.59 4.90 -0.68
C VAL A 35 -8.72 4.18 -1.41
N GLN A 36 -9.60 3.50 -0.66
CA GLN A 36 -10.67 2.71 -1.26
C GLN A 36 -11.69 3.59 -2.00
N ALA A 37 -12.16 3.07 -3.14
CA ALA A 37 -13.36 3.52 -3.80
C ALA A 37 -14.61 3.20 -2.95
N ALA A 38 -15.75 3.76 -3.32
CA ALA A 38 -17.01 3.61 -2.58
C ALA A 38 -17.49 2.15 -2.46
N ASP A 39 -17.07 1.28 -3.37
CA ASP A 39 -17.34 -0.17 -3.36
C ASP A 39 -16.33 -0.98 -2.53
N GLY A 40 -15.36 -0.32 -1.90
CA GLY A 40 -14.30 -0.96 -1.11
C GLY A 40 -13.10 -1.42 -1.95
N TYR A 41 -13.08 -1.16 -3.25
CA TYR A 41 -11.97 -1.55 -4.12
C TYR A 41 -10.79 -0.59 -4.00
N ALA A 42 -9.56 -1.12 -4.01
CA ALA A 42 -8.38 -0.35 -4.39
C ALA A 42 -7.33 -1.21 -5.10
N LEU A 43 -6.57 -0.60 -6.01
CA LEU A 43 -5.48 -1.23 -6.75
C LEU A 43 -4.24 -0.35 -6.74
N GLY A 44 -3.07 -0.95 -6.63
CA GLY A 44 -1.82 -0.25 -6.92
C GLY A 44 -0.70 -1.20 -7.30
N THR A 45 0.33 -0.64 -7.90
CA THR A 45 1.53 -1.37 -8.30
C THR A 45 2.77 -0.66 -7.75
N ALA A 46 3.81 -1.43 -7.50
CA ALA A 46 5.14 -0.94 -7.18
C ALA A 46 6.19 -1.75 -7.93
N CYS A 47 7.17 -1.07 -8.51
CA CYS A 47 8.34 -1.70 -9.12
C CYS A 47 9.55 -1.41 -8.22
N PHE A 48 10.37 -2.42 -7.98
CA PHE A 48 11.60 -2.33 -7.20
C PHE A 48 12.78 -2.73 -8.08
N ASP A 49 13.81 -1.90 -8.10
CA ASP A 49 15.09 -2.14 -8.75
C ASP A 49 16.21 -1.47 -7.92
N ASP A 50 17.44 -1.49 -8.45
CA ASP A 50 18.57 -0.79 -7.83
C ASP A 50 18.62 0.72 -8.16
N GLY A 51 17.79 1.18 -9.09
CA GLY A 51 17.73 2.56 -9.55
C GLY A 51 18.98 3.07 -10.28
N GLU A 52 19.97 2.21 -10.57
CA GLU A 52 21.31 2.63 -11.03
C GLU A 52 21.81 1.84 -12.25
N SER A 53 21.54 0.54 -12.32
CA SER A 53 22.12 -0.32 -13.36
C SER A 53 21.44 -0.18 -14.73
N ILE A 54 22.19 -0.45 -15.81
CA ILE A 54 21.67 -0.40 -17.19
C ILE A 54 20.96 -1.73 -17.53
N PRO A 55 19.71 -1.73 -18.03
CA PRO A 55 18.96 -2.94 -18.35
C PRO A 55 19.67 -3.90 -19.34
N PRO A 56 19.45 -5.23 -19.23
CA PRO A 56 18.51 -5.88 -18.31
C PRO A 56 19.09 -6.02 -16.89
N THR A 57 18.27 -5.68 -15.89
CA THR A 57 18.63 -5.71 -14.47
C THR A 57 17.55 -6.42 -13.67
N PRO A 58 17.89 -7.02 -12.52
CA PRO A 58 16.90 -7.57 -11.61
C PRO A 58 15.89 -6.49 -11.20
N HIS A 59 14.61 -6.80 -11.35
CA HIS A 59 13.52 -5.98 -10.83
C HIS A 59 12.52 -6.89 -10.11
N ARG A 60 11.62 -6.29 -9.33
CA ARG A 60 10.45 -6.97 -8.76
C ARG A 60 9.23 -6.07 -8.91
N ASP A 61 8.20 -6.61 -9.53
CA ASP A 61 6.89 -5.97 -9.59
C ASP A 61 5.99 -6.53 -8.49
N ALA A 62 5.30 -5.65 -7.77
CA ALA A 62 4.30 -5.98 -6.78
C ALA A 62 2.95 -5.33 -7.14
N GLN A 63 1.87 -6.09 -7.00
CA GLN A 63 0.50 -5.63 -7.16
C GLN A 63 -0.26 -5.80 -5.84
N PHE A 64 -0.98 -4.75 -5.46
CA PHE A 64 -1.78 -4.69 -4.24
C PHE A 64 -3.25 -4.60 -4.64
N HIS A 65 -3.99 -5.67 -4.38
CA HIS A 65 -5.42 -5.77 -4.64
C HIS A 65 -6.16 -5.67 -3.31
N VAL A 66 -7.06 -4.70 -3.19
CA VAL A 66 -7.84 -4.48 -1.98
C VAL A 66 -9.31 -4.63 -2.30
N GLU A 67 -9.97 -5.42 -1.47
CA GLU A 67 -11.42 -5.55 -1.40
C GLU A 67 -11.85 -5.40 0.06
N THR A 68 -13.16 -5.34 0.30
CA THR A 68 -13.69 -5.18 1.67
C THR A 68 -13.18 -6.28 2.59
N GLY A 69 -12.33 -5.91 3.56
CA GLY A 69 -11.77 -6.82 4.56
C GLY A 69 -10.54 -7.63 4.13
N GLN A 70 -10.02 -7.42 2.91
CA GLN A 70 -8.91 -8.20 2.38
C GLN A 70 -7.89 -7.34 1.65
N VAL A 71 -6.61 -7.67 1.84
CA VAL A 71 -5.52 -7.15 1.03
C VAL A 71 -4.75 -8.36 0.48
N ARG A 72 -4.72 -8.48 -0.85
CA ARG A 72 -3.93 -9.48 -1.56
C ARG A 72 -2.71 -8.80 -2.19
N ILE A 73 -1.55 -9.39 -1.98
CA ILE A 73 -0.29 -8.91 -2.55
C ILE A 73 0.28 -10.01 -3.44
N GLU A 74 0.47 -9.67 -4.70
CA GLU A 74 1.14 -10.53 -5.68
C GLU A 74 2.48 -9.90 -6.03
N SER A 75 3.53 -10.70 -6.13
CA SER A 75 4.81 -10.19 -6.60
C SER A 75 5.58 -11.19 -7.44
N SER A 76 6.31 -10.68 -8.43
CA SER A 76 7.13 -11.45 -9.35
C SER A 76 8.43 -10.72 -9.67
N GLY A 77 9.50 -11.46 -9.94
CA GLY A 77 10.80 -10.91 -10.29
C GLY A 77 11.90 -11.27 -9.29
N THR A 78 13.12 -10.94 -9.65
CA THR A 78 14.34 -11.46 -9.00
C THR A 78 14.99 -10.46 -8.05
N PHE A 79 14.56 -9.19 -8.05
CA PHE A 79 15.11 -8.20 -7.13
C PHE A 79 14.74 -8.50 -5.68
N GLY A 80 15.72 -8.42 -4.78
CA GLY A 80 15.54 -8.64 -3.34
C GLY A 80 15.09 -7.37 -2.64
N VAL A 81 13.82 -7.31 -2.22
CA VAL A 81 13.28 -6.14 -1.50
C VAL A 81 13.68 -6.19 -0.03
N GLY A 82 14.56 -5.26 0.36
CA GLY A 82 15.07 -5.17 1.74
C GLY A 82 14.05 -4.63 2.74
N PRO A 83 13.55 -3.37 2.58
CA PRO A 83 12.67 -2.74 3.55
C PRO A 83 11.35 -3.50 3.72
N LYS A 84 10.88 -3.58 4.98
CA LYS A 84 9.65 -4.30 5.31
C LYS A 84 8.43 -3.40 5.17
N LEU A 85 7.27 -4.00 4.89
CA LEU A 85 5.99 -3.33 5.08
C LEU A 85 5.69 -3.27 6.59
N LEU A 86 5.63 -2.06 7.15
CA LEU A 86 5.42 -1.84 8.58
C LEU A 86 3.95 -1.67 8.96
N LYS A 87 3.19 -0.96 8.12
CA LYS A 87 1.78 -0.66 8.39
C LYS A 87 0.95 -0.53 7.11
N MET A 88 -0.33 -0.85 7.24
CA MET A 88 -1.36 -0.54 6.26
C MET A 88 -2.27 0.53 6.85
N GLN A 89 -2.57 1.56 6.08
CA GLN A 89 -3.37 2.68 6.54
C GLN A 89 -4.47 2.98 5.52
N ALA A 90 -5.72 2.95 5.98
CA ALA A 90 -6.85 3.52 5.26
C ALA A 90 -7.17 4.91 5.84
N PRO A 91 -7.60 5.89 5.03
CA PRO A 91 -8.11 7.15 5.52
C PRO A 91 -9.29 6.93 6.48
N SER A 92 -9.37 7.72 7.55
CA SER A 92 -10.46 7.58 8.53
C SER A 92 -11.86 7.71 7.90
N TRP A 93 -12.01 8.54 6.86
CA TRP A 93 -13.27 8.70 6.13
C TRP A 93 -13.64 7.47 5.28
N ALA A 94 -12.67 6.67 4.83
CA ALA A 94 -12.93 5.46 4.05
C ALA A 94 -13.61 4.35 4.87
N THR A 95 -13.52 4.43 6.22
CA THR A 95 -14.18 3.49 7.12
C THR A 95 -15.62 3.87 7.46
N SER A 96 -16.10 5.03 6.98
CA SER A 96 -17.45 5.53 7.26
C SER A 96 -18.40 5.20 6.11
N SER A 97 -19.00 4.01 6.13
CA SER A 97 -20.17 3.74 5.31
C SER A 97 -21.37 4.54 5.84
N LYS A 98 -22.02 5.32 4.97
CA LYS A 98 -23.29 6.00 5.32
C LYS A 98 -24.42 4.97 5.36
N GLY A 99 -24.93 4.67 6.55
CA GLY A 99 -26.18 3.95 6.74
C GLY A 99 -26.57 3.79 8.22
N GLY A 100 -27.49 4.64 8.71
CA GLY A 100 -28.36 4.33 9.85
C GLY A 100 -27.79 4.49 11.27
N GLN A 101 -28.36 5.47 11.99
CA GLN A 101 -28.54 5.58 13.45
C GLN A 101 -27.69 4.73 14.44
N THR A 102 -26.95 5.47 15.28
CA THR A 102 -26.67 5.21 16.71
C THR A 102 -26.21 3.81 17.13
N ARG A 103 -24.91 3.67 17.40
CA ARG A 103 -24.38 3.20 18.70
C ARG A 103 -22.88 3.54 18.76
N LYS A 104 -22.47 4.23 19.82
CA LYS A 104 -21.06 4.33 20.23
C LYS A 104 -20.52 2.92 20.39
N HIS A 105 -19.77 2.40 19.44
CA HIS A 105 -18.76 1.36 19.62
C HIS A 105 -17.80 1.48 18.45
N SER A 106 -16.58 1.91 18.73
CA SER A 106 -15.46 1.90 17.79
C SER A 106 -15.30 0.47 17.28
N GLN A 107 -15.79 0.20 16.07
CA GLN A 107 -15.54 -1.06 15.39
C GLN A 107 -14.13 -1.02 14.84
N SER A 108 -13.19 -1.45 15.69
CA SER A 108 -11.84 -1.86 15.30
C SER A 108 -11.95 -2.82 14.13
N ILE A 109 -11.19 -2.57 13.05
CA ILE A 109 -11.10 -3.43 11.86
C ILE A 109 -10.72 -4.83 12.33
N ARG A 110 -11.70 -5.73 12.41
CA ARG A 110 -11.47 -7.09 12.87
C ARG A 110 -11.06 -7.94 11.66
N ARG A 111 -9.75 -8.15 11.56
CA ARG A 111 -9.04 -9.10 10.67
C ARG A 111 -8.97 -8.66 9.20
N VAL A 112 -7.84 -8.04 8.85
CA VAL A 112 -7.35 -8.01 7.46
C VAL A 112 -6.63 -9.34 7.22
N PHE A 113 -7.06 -10.11 6.23
CA PHE A 113 -6.32 -11.29 5.79
C PHE A 113 -5.32 -10.86 4.72
N ILE A 114 -4.04 -11.17 4.95
CA ILE A 114 -2.94 -10.90 4.02
C ILE A 114 -2.61 -12.22 3.34
N TYR A 115 -2.73 -12.24 2.02
CA TYR A 115 -2.26 -13.35 1.18
C TYR A 115 -1.11 -12.83 0.34
N THR A 116 0.07 -13.39 0.56
CA THR A 116 1.24 -13.18 -0.31
C THR A 116 1.39 -14.39 -1.19
N HIS A 117 1.36 -14.19 -2.51
CA HIS A 117 1.67 -15.24 -3.48
C HIS A 117 2.95 -14.83 -4.22
N GLU A 118 4.03 -15.57 -4.01
CA GLU A 118 5.27 -15.41 -4.79
C GLU A 118 5.23 -16.42 -5.93
N THR A 119 5.28 -15.95 -7.17
CA THR A 119 5.54 -16.80 -8.33
C THR A 119 7.05 -16.81 -8.58
N ASN A 120 7.64 -18.00 -8.52
CA ASN A 120 9.06 -18.26 -8.77
C ASN A 120 9.44 -18.04 -10.23
#